data_AF-A0A497RXM5-F1
#
_entry.id   AF-A0A497RXM5-F1
#
_cell.length_a   1.000
_cell.length_b   1.000
_cell.length_c   1.000
_cell.angle_alpha   90.00
_cell.angle_beta   90.00
_cell.angle_gamma   90.00
#
_symmetry.space_group_name_H-M   'P 1'
#
loop_
_entity.id
_entity.type
_entity.pdbx_description
1 polymer ?
#
loop_
_entity_poly.entity_id
_entity_poly.type
_entity_poly.pdbx_seq_one_letter_code
_entity_poly.pdbx_strand_id
1 'polypeptide(L)'
;GIWEIRSSMYFCDPQIKFSVLLRAKLGLYRAIRSKKVFHVFLHPHDLLKYPSLKRDLDKFLGIVAKKRDKGELEVMTMRELANYLNEKGGNIL
;
A
#
# COMPACT_ATOMS: atom_id res chain seq x y z
N GLY A 1 -2.01 -23.98 2.51
CA GLY A 1 -2.05 -23.69 1.06
C GLY A 1 -1.13 -22.53 0.75
N ILE A 2 -0.85 -22.27 -0.53
CA ILE A 2 -0.08 -21.09 -0.98
C ILE A 2 -1.09 -19.99 -1.33
N TRP A 3 -0.91 -18.79 -0.77
CA TRP A 3 -1.74 -17.63 -1.10
C TRP A 3 -1.12 -16.82 -2.23
N GLU A 4 -1.93 -16.46 -3.22
CA GLU A 4 -1.59 -15.45 -4.22
C GLU A 4 -2.28 -14.13 -3.84
N ILE A 5 -1.48 -13.13 -3.46
CA ILE A 5 -1.99 -11.79 -3.11
C ILE A 5 -1.48 -10.80 -4.15
N ARG A 6 -2.41 -10.22 -4.93
CA ARG A 6 -2.06 -9.30 -6.01
C ARG A 6 -1.50 -8.00 -5.45
N SER A 7 -0.34 -7.60 -5.98
CA SER A 7 0.22 -6.28 -5.71
C SER A 7 -0.62 -5.19 -6.39
N SER A 8 -0.82 -4.05 -5.73
CA SER A 8 -1.61 -2.95 -6.29
C SER A 8 -0.75 -1.91 -7.00
N MET A 9 0.43 -1.59 -6.44
CA MET A 9 1.24 -0.50 -6.97
C MET A 9 2.73 -0.64 -6.62
N TYR A 10 3.57 -0.40 -7.62
CA TYR A 10 4.98 -0.06 -7.43
C TYR A 10 5.10 1.44 -7.09
N PHE A 11 5.66 1.75 -5.93
CA PHE A 11 5.85 3.11 -5.43
C PHE A 11 7.15 3.71 -5.96
N CYS A 12 7.28 3.78 -7.28
CA CYS A 12 8.27 4.57 -7.97
C CYS A 12 7.80 4.75 -9.41
N ASP A 13 8.12 5.89 -10.01
CA ASP A 13 7.86 6.12 -11.41
C ASP A 13 8.96 7.01 -11.99
N PRO A 14 9.95 6.42 -12.66
CA PRO A 14 11.04 7.17 -13.26
C PRO A 14 10.59 7.93 -14.52
N GLN A 15 9.45 7.55 -15.13
CA GLN A 15 8.97 8.12 -16.38
C GLN A 15 8.10 9.35 -16.14
N ILE A 16 7.26 9.32 -15.10
CA ILE A 16 6.29 10.39 -14.81
C ILE A 16 6.59 11.01 -13.45
N LYS A 17 7.35 12.11 -13.47
CA LYS A 17 7.66 12.92 -12.29
C LYS A 17 6.37 13.36 -11.56
N PHE A 18 6.42 13.35 -10.23
CA PHE A 18 5.35 13.83 -9.32
C PHE A 18 4.01 13.06 -9.34
N SER A 19 3.94 11.90 -9.99
CA SER A 19 2.70 11.10 -10.07
C SER A 19 2.49 10.11 -8.93
N VAL A 20 3.58 9.67 -8.28
CA VAL A 20 3.58 8.52 -7.36
C VAL A 20 2.67 8.76 -6.15
N LEU A 21 2.84 9.87 -5.44
CA LEU A 21 2.02 10.19 -4.27
C LEU A 21 0.52 10.30 -4.61
N LEU A 22 0.18 10.95 -5.73
CA LEU A 22 -1.20 11.12 -6.15
C LEU A 22 -1.85 9.76 -6.46
N ARG A 23 -1.17 8.92 -7.24
CA ARG A 23 -1.69 7.59 -7.61
C ARG A 23 -1.84 6.68 -6.39
N ALA A 24 -0.86 6.68 -5.48
CA ALA A 24 -0.94 5.91 -4.25
C ALA A 24 -2.12 6.36 -3.37
N LYS A 25 -2.34 7.67 -3.25
CA LYS A 25 -3.49 8.24 -2.53
C LYS A 25 -4.83 7.84 -3.16
N LEU A 26 -4.93 7.90 -4.49
CA LEU A 26 -6.14 7.49 -5.22
C LEU A 26 -6.41 5.99 -5.06
N GLY A 27 -5.37 5.16 -5.18
CA GLY A 27 -5.47 3.71 -4.97
C GLY A 27 -5.93 3.36 -3.55
N LEU A 28 -5.30 3.98 -2.55
CA LEU A 28 -5.68 3.81 -1.14
C LEU A 28 -7.15 4.17 -0.89
N TYR A 29 -7.60 5.35 -1.34
CA TYR A 29 -8.97 5.79 -1.09
C TYR A 29 -10.01 4.94 -1.82
N ARG A 30 -9.68 4.42 -3.01
CA ARG A 30 -10.53 3.46 -3.72
C ARG A 30 -10.62 2.15 -2.93
N ALA A 31 -9.50 1.63 -2.44
CA ALA A 31 -9.47 0.40 -1.66
C ALA A 31 -10.23 0.50 -0.34
N ILE A 32 -10.07 1.62 0.41
CA ILE A 32 -10.85 1.89 1.63
C ILE A 32 -12.34 1.88 1.32
N ARG A 33 -12.78 2.62 0.27
CA ARG A 33 -14.19 2.71 -0.11
C ARG A 33 -14.76 1.34 -0.51
N SER A 34 -13.97 0.54 -1.21
CA SER A 34 -14.37 -0.79 -1.67
C SER A 34 -14.12 -1.91 -0.66
N LYS A 35 -13.59 -1.60 0.54
CA LYS A 35 -13.21 -2.59 1.57
C LYS A 35 -12.28 -3.68 1.02
N LYS A 36 -11.29 -3.29 0.21
CA LYS A 36 -10.32 -4.20 -0.43
C LYS A 36 -8.91 -4.01 0.10
N VAL A 37 -8.09 -5.04 -0.08
CA VAL A 37 -6.64 -4.98 0.19
C VAL A 37 -5.96 -4.01 -0.78
N PHE A 38 -5.04 -3.18 -0.26
CA PHE A 38 -4.17 -2.32 -1.07
C PHE A 38 -2.71 -2.58 -0.70
N HIS A 39 -1.96 -3.12 -1.67
CA HIS A 39 -0.56 -3.47 -1.49
C HIS A 39 0.34 -2.53 -2.29
N VAL A 40 1.32 -1.95 -1.60
CA VAL A 40 2.31 -1.05 -2.19
C VAL A 40 3.70 -1.62 -1.91
N PHE A 41 4.58 -1.64 -2.92
CA PHE A 41 5.97 -2.05 -2.77
C PHE A 41 6.92 -1.04 -3.41
N LEU A 42 8.18 -1.06 -3.00
CA LEU A 42 9.28 -0.25 -3.57
C LEU A 42 10.59 -1.03 -3.48
N HIS A 43 11.56 -0.69 -4.33
CA HIS A 43 12.91 -1.21 -4.16
C HIS A 43 13.76 -0.23 -3.34
N PRO A 44 14.57 -0.68 -2.37
CA PRO A 44 15.38 0.21 -1.55
C PRO A 44 16.30 1.15 -2.35
N HIS A 45 16.82 0.67 -3.49
CA HIS A 45 17.68 1.49 -4.35
C HIS A 45 16.96 2.69 -4.99
N ASP A 46 15.62 2.65 -5.12
CA ASP A 46 14.84 3.77 -5.65
C ASP A 46 14.90 4.98 -4.72
N LEU A 47 14.95 4.75 -3.40
CA LEU A 47 15.06 5.80 -2.39
C LEU A 47 16.41 6.53 -2.46
N LEU A 48 17.46 5.84 -2.89
CA LEU A 48 18.79 6.42 -3.10
C LEU A 48 18.84 7.20 -4.42
N LYS A 49 18.20 6.68 -5.47
CA LYS A 49 18.23 7.25 -6.81
C LYS A 49 17.33 8.47 -6.98
N TYR A 50 16.20 8.51 -6.28
CA TYR A 50 15.19 9.55 -6.43
C TYR A 50 14.91 10.24 -5.09
N PRO A 51 15.62 11.32 -4.73
CA PRO A 51 15.46 12.00 -3.44
C PRO A 51 14.03 12.45 -3.13
N SER A 52 13.25 12.80 -4.15
CA SER A 52 11.83 13.16 -3.98
C SER A 52 10.97 12.00 -3.50
N LEU A 53 11.36 10.76 -3.80
CA LEU A 53 10.59 9.56 -3.48
C LEU A 53 10.50 9.33 -1.98
N LYS A 54 11.57 9.62 -1.23
CA LYS A 54 11.56 9.57 0.25
C LYS A 54 10.49 10.51 0.82
N ARG A 55 10.47 11.76 0.36
CA ARG A 55 9.47 12.76 0.79
C ARG A 55 8.04 12.34 0.44
N ASP A 56 7.84 11.74 -0.73
CA ASP A 56 6.54 11.24 -1.15
C ASP A 56 6.10 10.02 -0.33
N LEU A 57 7.03 9.12 0.00
CA LEU A 57 6.79 7.97 0.87
C LEU A 57 6.41 8.43 2.29
N ASP A 58 7.16 9.36 2.88
CA ASP A 58 6.86 9.91 4.22
C ASP A 58 5.45 10.52 4.27
N LYS A 59 5.08 11.29 3.23
CA LYS A 59 3.73 11.85 3.11
C LYS A 59 2.66 10.77 2.97
N PHE A 60 2.91 9.75 2.15
CA PHE A 60 1.96 8.66 1.95
C PHE A 60 1.77 7.85 3.24
N LEU A 61 2.85 7.46 3.92
CA LEU A 61 2.80 6.76 5.20
C LEU A 61 2.10 7.60 6.29
N GLY A 62 2.31 8.93 6.30
CA GLY A 62 1.58 9.83 7.19
C GLY A 62 0.07 9.85 6.94
N ILE A 63 -0.38 9.70 5.68
CA ILE A 63 -1.81 9.56 5.35
C ILE A 63 -2.33 8.20 5.84
N VAL A 64 -1.58 7.11 5.60
CA VAL A 64 -1.94 5.76 6.04
C VAL A 64 -2.07 5.69 7.56
N ALA A 65 -1.09 6.23 8.30
CA ALA A 65 -1.12 6.29 9.76
C ALA A 65 -2.36 7.02 10.28
N LYS A 66 -2.66 8.22 9.75
CA LYS A 66 -3.87 8.97 10.12
C LYS A 66 -5.18 8.20 9.86
N LYS A 67 -5.23 7.40 8.79
CA LYS A 67 -6.40 6.58 8.44
C LYS A 67 -6.52 5.38 9.38
N ARG A 68 -5.41 4.71 9.68
CA ARG A 68 -5.31 3.64 10.68
C ARG A 68 -5.78 4.13 12.05
N ASP A 69 -5.27 5.26 12.51
CA ASP A 69 -5.56 5.81 13.84
C ASP A 69 -7.04 6.21 14.00
N LYS A 70 -7.73 6.47 12.88
CA LYS A 70 -9.18 6.70 12.82
C LYS A 70 -10.01 5.41 12.71
N GLY A 71 -9.39 4.24 12.65
CA GLY A 71 -10.04 2.96 12.42
C GLY A 71 -10.59 2.77 11.00
N GLU A 72 -10.14 3.57 10.03
CA GLU A 72 -10.62 3.49 8.65
C GLU A 72 -9.94 2.36 7.84
N LEU A 73 -8.78 1.88 8.30
CA LEU A 73 -8.04 0.78 7.69
C LEU A 73 -7.18 0.05 8.73
N GLU A 74 -6.74 -1.14 8.38
CA GLU A 74 -5.71 -1.89 9.10
C GLU A 74 -4.42 -1.93 8.26
N VAL A 75 -3.27 -1.95 8.93
CA VAL A 75 -1.96 -2.09 8.28
C VAL A 75 -1.38 -3.42 8.72
N MET A 76 -1.14 -4.31 7.76
CA MET A 76 -0.63 -5.64 7.98
C MET A 76 0.64 -5.87 7.17
N THR A 77 1.55 -6.65 7.73
CA THR A 77 2.56 -7.38 6.96
C THR A 77 1.88 -8.45 6.11
N MET A 78 2.55 -8.91 5.06
CA MET A 78 2.03 -10.01 4.21
C MET A 78 1.79 -11.30 5.00
N ARG A 79 2.57 -11.54 6.07
CA ARG A 79 2.38 -12.68 6.98
C ARG A 79 1.09 -12.55 7.78
N GLU A 80 0.85 -11.39 8.37
CA GLU A 80 -0.39 -11.13 9.13
C GLU A 80 -1.61 -11.25 8.23
N LEU A 81 -1.55 -10.71 7.01
CA LEU A 81 -2.62 -10.85 6.03
C LEU A 81 -2.87 -12.31 5.65
N ALA A 82 -1.81 -13.09 5.41
CA ALA A 82 -1.95 -14.53 5.11
C ALA A 82 -2.60 -15.30 6.27
N ASN A 83 -2.22 -15.00 7.52
CA ASN A 83 -2.83 -15.59 8.71
C ASN A 83 -4.31 -15.21 8.82
N TYR A 84 -4.64 -13.92 8.62
CA TYR A 84 -6.01 -13.43 8.61
C TYR A 84 -6.89 -14.14 7.57
N LEU A 85 -6.37 -14.34 6.35
CA LEU A 85 -7.08 -15.06 5.28
C LEU A 85 -7.28 -16.55 5.61
N ASN A 86 -6.31 -17.19 6.25
CA ASN A 86 -6.46 -18.58 6.73
C ASN A 86 -7.58 -18.71 7.75
N GLU A 87 -7.68 -17.77 8.70
CA GLU A 87 -8.70 -17.79 9.75
C GLU A 87 -10.11 -17.49 9.21
N LYS A 88 -10.22 -16.64 8.17
CA LYS A 88 -11.50 -16.18 7.60
C LYS A 88 -11.98 -16.97 6.38
N GLY A 89 -11.24 -17.99 5.94
CA GLY A 89 -11.66 -18.86 4.84
C GLY A 89 -11.69 -18.21 3.46
N GLY A 90 -10.91 -17.15 3.21
CA GLY A 90 -10.70 -16.58 1.87
C GLY A 90 -11.80 -15.65 1.29
N ASN A 91 -12.92 -15.41 1.99
CA ASN A 91 -14.05 -14.61 1.50
C ASN A 91 -13.81 -13.07 1.41
N ILE A 92 -12.56 -12.60 1.48
CA ILE A 92 -12.22 -11.17 1.73
C ILE A 92 -11.38 -10.55 0.58
N LEU A 93 -11.14 -11.30 -0.50
CA LEU A 93 -10.46 -10.80 -1.72
C LEU A 93 -11.47 -10.46 -2.82
#